data_AF-A0AAE4UCG9-F1
#
_entry.id   AF-A0AAE4UCG9-F1
#
_cell.length_a   1.000
_cell.length_b   1.000
_cell.length_c   1.000
_cell.angle_alpha   90.00
_cell.angle_beta   90.00
_cell.angle_gamma   90.00
#
_symmetry.space_group_name_H-M   'P 1'
#
loop_
_entity.id
_entity.type
_entity.pdbx_description
1 polymer ?
#
loop_
_entity_poly.entity_id
_entity_poly.type
_entity_poly.pdbx_seq_one_letter_code
_entity_poly.pdbx_strand_id
1 'polypeptide(L)'
;MSETVLQEAERIINGQRREDYGGVTESFNLIGGMWSAYLGINVSAHDVANLMVLLKVARAKNGFHRDSYVDIAGYAGCTEKLDAEASAAVEPVDLDEPKPAPRVWRYPAEVPESVTVTDIDGVEFTRAHDHDMWIIYPTAGPYRPPHGPLTEVIG
;
A
#
# COMPACT_ATOMS: atom_id res chain seq x y z
N MET A 1 -38.65 4.33 13.72
CA MET A 1 -37.29 4.27 14.33
C MET A 1 -36.42 5.28 13.60
N SER A 2 -35.54 5.98 14.31
CA SER A 2 -34.55 6.86 13.68
C SER A 2 -33.44 6.03 13.04
N GLU A 3 -32.95 6.46 11.88
CA GLU A 3 -31.81 5.85 11.18
C GLU A 3 -30.57 5.79 12.09
N THR A 4 -29.95 4.62 12.15
CA THR A 4 -28.70 4.42 12.90
C THR A 4 -27.50 5.04 12.18
N VAL A 5 -26.42 5.29 12.91
CA VAL A 5 -25.15 5.77 12.34
C VAL A 5 -24.63 4.86 11.22
N LEU A 6 -24.75 3.54 11.41
CA LEU A 6 -24.29 2.54 10.44
C LEU A 6 -25.12 2.58 9.15
N GLN A 7 -26.45 2.63 9.27
CA GLN A 7 -27.35 2.71 8.11
C GLN A 7 -27.12 3.98 7.29
N GLU A 8 -26.91 5.12 7.96
CA GLU A 8 -26.61 6.36 7.27
C GLU A 8 -25.26 6.33 6.57
N ALA A 9 -24.22 5.82 7.25
CA ALA A 9 -22.89 5.67 6.67
C ALA A 9 -22.92 4.76 5.43
N GLU A 10 -23.58 3.61 5.53
CA GLU A 10 -23.77 2.67 4.42
C GLU A 10 -24.45 3.34 3.22
N ARG A 11 -25.52 4.10 3.47
CA ARG A 11 -26.22 4.86 2.43
C ARG A 11 -25.33 5.94 1.80
N ILE A 12 -24.48 6.61 2.58
CA ILE A 12 -23.58 7.65 2.08
C ILE A 12 -22.49 7.04 1.18
N ILE A 13 -21.85 5.94 1.61
CA ILE A 13 -20.75 5.34 0.86
C ILE A 13 -21.21 4.53 -0.35
N ASN A 14 -22.48 4.07 -0.38
CA ASN A 14 -23.07 3.32 -1.48
C ASN A 14 -24.01 4.14 -2.38
N GLY A 15 -24.36 5.38 -1.97
CA GLY A 15 -25.29 6.25 -2.69
C GLY A 15 -24.66 7.07 -3.82
N GLN A 16 -25.41 8.05 -4.32
CA GLN A 16 -25.11 8.88 -5.50
C GLN A 16 -23.72 9.53 -5.54
N ARG A 17 -23.04 9.70 -4.40
CA ARG A 17 -21.71 10.33 -4.31
C ARG A 17 -20.60 9.57 -5.05
N ARG A 18 -20.82 8.29 -5.41
CA ARG A 18 -19.90 7.52 -6.25
C ARG A 18 -19.82 8.06 -7.68
N GLU A 19 -20.87 8.73 -8.17
CA GLU A 19 -20.92 9.26 -9.54
C GLU A 19 -20.13 10.58 -9.70
N ASP A 20 -19.97 11.35 -8.61
CA ASP A 20 -19.41 12.70 -8.68
C ASP A 20 -17.89 12.78 -8.46
N TYR A 21 -17.28 11.82 -7.75
CA TYR A 21 -15.88 11.90 -7.28
C TYR A 21 -14.98 10.73 -7.73
N GLY A 22 -15.47 9.84 -8.59
CA GLY A 22 -14.75 8.61 -8.96
C GLY A 22 -14.80 7.54 -7.87
N GLY A 23 -14.03 6.46 -8.06
CA GLY A 23 -13.95 5.37 -7.08
C GLY A 23 -13.35 5.82 -5.75
N VAL A 24 -13.73 5.17 -4.65
CA VAL A 24 -13.16 5.44 -3.32
C VAL A 24 -11.64 5.29 -3.34
N THR A 25 -11.14 4.28 -4.07
CA THR A 25 -9.72 4.02 -4.27
C THR A 25 -9.00 5.13 -5.01
N GLU A 26 -9.59 5.66 -6.08
CA GLU A 26 -8.99 6.76 -6.85
C GLU A 26 -8.86 8.01 -5.98
N SER A 27 -9.92 8.37 -5.26
CA SER A 27 -9.92 9.52 -4.34
C SER A 27 -8.85 9.38 -3.26
N PHE A 28 -8.71 8.21 -2.63
CA PHE A 28 -7.81 8.04 -1.50
C PHE A 28 -6.36 7.89 -1.96
N ASN A 29 -6.12 7.26 -3.12
CA ASN A 29 -4.80 7.24 -3.75
C ASN A 29 -4.34 8.65 -4.15
N LEU A 30 -5.25 9.48 -4.68
CA LEU A 30 -4.93 10.86 -5.02
C LEU A 30 -4.51 11.66 -3.77
N ILE A 31 -5.27 11.55 -2.67
CA ILE A 31 -4.93 12.20 -1.39
C ILE A 31 -3.59 11.66 -0.85
N GLY A 32 -3.39 10.34 -0.88
CA GLY A 32 -2.16 9.69 -0.45
C GLY A 32 -0.95 10.20 -1.22
N GLY A 33 -1.06 10.29 -2.55
CA GLY A 33 -0.03 10.87 -3.41
C GLY A 33 0.26 12.34 -3.10
N MET A 34 -0.77 13.16 -2.87
CA MET A 34 -0.61 14.57 -2.48
C MET A 34 0.10 14.71 -1.13
N TRP A 35 -0.31 13.94 -0.12
CA TRP A 35 0.31 13.97 1.21
C TRP A 35 1.73 13.44 1.16
N SER A 36 1.98 12.41 0.36
CA SER A 36 3.33 11.86 0.19
C SER A 36 4.28 12.89 -0.41
N ALA A 37 3.84 13.57 -1.47
CA ALA A 37 4.61 14.64 -2.11
C ALA A 37 4.90 15.81 -1.15
N TYR A 38 3.97 16.11 -0.25
CA TYR A 38 4.12 17.18 0.72
C TYR A 38 5.04 16.81 1.90
N LEU A 39 4.91 15.58 2.42
CA LEU A 39 5.61 15.13 3.63
C LEU A 39 6.98 14.50 3.34
N GLY A 40 7.23 14.06 2.10
CA GLY A 40 8.45 13.33 1.74
C GLY A 40 8.49 11.89 2.25
N ILE A 41 7.33 11.32 2.63
CA ILE A 41 7.18 9.92 3.03
C ILE A 41 6.05 9.29 2.23
N ASN A 42 6.07 7.97 2.02
CA ASN A 42 4.96 7.30 1.37
C ASN A 42 3.75 7.22 2.30
N VAL A 43 2.58 7.66 1.80
CA VAL A 43 1.28 7.60 2.48
C VAL A 43 0.31 6.86 1.58
N SER A 44 -0.12 5.67 2.02
CA SER A 44 -1.03 4.83 1.25
C SER A 44 -2.49 5.30 1.35
N ALA A 45 -3.36 4.81 0.46
CA ALA A 45 -4.82 5.03 0.58
C ALA A 45 -5.39 4.51 1.91
N HIS A 46 -4.82 3.42 2.44
CA HIS A 46 -5.17 2.89 3.76
C HIS A 46 -4.80 3.85 4.89
N ASP A 47 -3.62 4.48 4.81
CA ASP A 47 -3.22 5.52 5.76
C ASP A 47 -4.17 6.71 5.70
N VAL A 48 -4.56 7.15 4.50
CA VAL A 48 -5.56 8.22 4.34
C VAL A 48 -6.88 7.87 5.04
N ALA A 49 -7.42 6.67 4.81
CA ALA A 49 -8.66 6.23 5.46
C ALA A 49 -8.56 6.30 6.99
N ASN A 50 -7.49 5.76 7.56
CA ASN A 50 -7.25 5.73 9.00
C ASN A 50 -7.02 7.13 9.58
N LEU A 51 -6.28 7.98 8.88
CA LEU A 51 -6.02 9.36 9.31
C LEU A 51 -7.31 10.21 9.27
N MET A 52 -8.22 9.95 8.32
CA MET A 52 -9.54 10.59 8.29
C MET A 52 -10.45 10.10 9.43
N VAL A 53 -10.36 8.84 9.85
CA VAL A 53 -11.02 8.35 11.08
C VAL A 53 -10.48 9.09 12.30
N LEU A 54 -9.16 9.18 12.45
CA LEU A 54 -8.52 9.88 13.58
C LEU A 54 -8.92 11.36 13.64
N LEU A 55 -9.04 12.03 12.49
CA LEU A 55 -9.54 13.41 12.41
C LEU A 55 -10.95 13.53 13.02
N LYS A 56 -11.84 12.58 12.73
CA LYS A 56 -13.21 12.59 13.26
C LYS A 56 -13.26 12.22 14.75
N VAL A 57 -12.41 11.29 15.19
CA VAL A 57 -12.23 10.99 16.62
C VAL A 57 -11.75 12.23 17.37
N ALA A 58 -10.81 12.99 16.81
CA ALA A 58 -10.33 14.23 17.41
C ALA A 58 -11.45 15.28 17.54
N ARG A 59 -12.36 15.39 16.56
CA ARG A 59 -13.56 16.25 16.66
C ARG A 59 -14.51 15.79 17.78
N ALA A 60 -14.70 14.48 17.93
CA ALA A 60 -15.56 13.89 18.96
C ALA A 60 -14.97 13.98 20.39
N LYS A 61 -13.72 14.42 20.55
CA LYS A 61 -13.05 14.53 21.86
C LYS A 61 -13.83 15.38 22.87
N ASN A 62 -14.52 16.42 22.41
CA ASN A 62 -15.25 17.35 23.28
C ASN A 62 -16.72 16.97 23.50
N GLY A 63 -17.16 15.83 22.97
CA GLY A 63 -18.53 15.35 23.15
C GLY A 63 -19.06 14.57 21.96
N PHE A 64 -20.24 13.99 22.15
CA PHE A 64 -20.90 13.21 21.11
C PHE A 64 -21.37 14.11 19.96
N HIS A 65 -20.83 13.85 18.77
CA HIS A 65 -21.22 14.50 17.53
C HIS A 65 -21.59 13.42 16.51
N ARG A 66 -22.91 13.26 16.27
CA ARG A 66 -23.43 12.16 15.45
C ARG A 66 -22.82 12.14 14.05
N ASP A 67 -22.60 13.31 13.43
CA ASP A 67 -21.92 13.46 12.13
C ASP A 67 -20.52 12.83 12.15
N SER A 68 -19.76 13.05 13.22
CA SER A 68 -18.41 12.52 13.34
C SER A 68 -18.41 11.00 13.40
N TYR A 69 -19.38 10.38 14.06
CA TYR A 69 -19.51 8.92 14.09
C TYR A 69 -20.03 8.34 12.76
N VAL A 70 -20.90 9.05 12.04
CA VAL A 70 -21.30 8.69 10.67
C VAL A 70 -20.09 8.74 9.74
N ASP A 71 -19.28 9.79 9.82
CA ASP A 71 -18.05 9.90 9.04
C ASP A 71 -17.05 8.79 9.39
N ILE A 72 -16.86 8.46 10.67
CA ILE A 72 -15.98 7.35 11.10
C ILE A 72 -16.44 6.03 10.46
N ALA A 73 -17.73 5.71 10.57
CA ALA A 73 -18.27 4.50 9.97
C ALA A 73 -18.14 4.52 8.43
N GLY A 74 -18.31 5.69 7.82
CA GLY A 74 -18.12 5.88 6.38
C GLY A 74 -16.68 5.63 5.94
N TYR A 75 -15.69 6.23 6.60
CA TYR A 75 -14.27 6.01 6.29
C TYR A 75 -13.83 4.57 6.55
N ALA A 76 -14.33 3.94 7.62
CA ALA A 76 -14.07 2.53 7.88
C ALA A 76 -14.66 1.61 6.79
N GLY A 77 -15.89 1.88 6.33
CA GLY A 77 -16.50 1.14 5.22
C GLY A 77 -15.82 1.41 3.88
N CYS A 78 -15.22 2.59 3.68
CA CYS A 78 -14.38 2.86 2.52
C CYS A 78 -13.14 1.96 2.49
N THR A 79 -12.53 1.64 3.64
CA THR A 79 -11.37 0.75 3.72
C THR A 79 -11.64 -0.64 3.13
N GLU A 80 -12.80 -1.24 3.43
CA GLU A 80 -13.19 -2.53 2.84
C GLU A 80 -13.26 -2.48 1.31
N LYS A 81 -13.72 -1.34 0.76
CA LYS A 81 -13.77 -1.14 -0.70
C LYS A 81 -12.38 -0.99 -1.31
N LEU A 82 -11.45 -0.34 -0.61
CA LEU A 82 -10.05 -0.25 -1.05
C LEU A 82 -9.45 -1.64 -1.20
N ASP A 83 -9.65 -2.52 -0.20
CA ASP A 83 -9.14 -3.88 -0.24
C ASP A 83 -9.79 -4.71 -1.35
N ALA A 84 -11.11 -4.58 -1.54
CA ALA A 84 -11.82 -5.29 -2.60
C ALA A 84 -11.39 -4.85 -4.00
N GLU A 85 -11.22 -3.54 -4.23
CA GLU A 85 -10.79 -2.98 -5.51
C GLU A 85 -9.31 -3.30 -5.79
N ALA A 86 -8.44 -3.25 -4.77
CA ALA A 86 -7.05 -3.69 -4.89
C ALA A 86 -6.97 -5.18 -5.25
N SER A 87 -7.77 -6.03 -4.60
CA SER A 87 -7.84 -7.47 -4.89
C SER A 87 -8.40 -7.77 -6.28
N ALA A 88 -9.34 -6.98 -6.78
CA ALA A 88 -9.91 -7.13 -8.12
C ALA A 88 -8.94 -6.67 -9.24
N ALA A 89 -8.01 -5.76 -8.93
CA ALA A 89 -6.98 -5.31 -9.87
C ALA A 89 -5.80 -6.29 -9.98
N VAL A 90 -5.68 -7.26 -9.07
CA VAL A 90 -4.74 -8.38 -9.20
C VAL A 90 -5.37 -9.40 -10.13
N GLU A 91 -4.94 -9.40 -11.40
CA GLU A 91 -5.21 -10.50 -12.33
C GLU A 91 -4.86 -11.83 -11.63
N PRO A 92 -5.72 -12.87 -11.68
CA PRO A 92 -5.41 -14.14 -11.06
C PRO A 92 -4.10 -14.66 -11.65
N VAL A 93 -3.09 -14.81 -10.79
CA VAL A 93 -1.82 -15.44 -11.17
C VAL A 93 -2.15 -16.85 -11.64
N ASP A 94 -1.95 -17.11 -12.93
CA ASP A 94 -2.05 -18.45 -13.49
C ASP A 94 -0.94 -19.31 -12.87
N LEU A 95 -1.32 -20.11 -11.87
CA LEU A 95 -0.40 -20.99 -11.14
C LEU A 95 0.20 -22.09 -12.03
N ASP A 96 -0.35 -22.29 -13.25
CA ASP A 96 0.15 -23.24 -14.24
C ASP A 96 1.06 -22.59 -15.31
N GLU A 97 1.28 -21.27 -15.29
CA GLU A 97 2.33 -20.65 -16.10
C GLU A 97 3.72 -21.09 -15.58
N PRO A 98 4.63 -21.55 -16.46
CA PRO A 98 5.98 -21.92 -16.03
C PRO A 98 6.66 -20.69 -15.47
N LYS A 99 6.98 -20.74 -14.16
CA LYS A 99 7.70 -19.70 -13.43
C LYS A 99 8.88 -19.23 -14.30
N PRO A 100 8.96 -17.94 -14.65
CA PRO A 100 10.01 -17.46 -15.55
C PRO A 100 11.37 -17.87 -14.98
N ALA A 101 12.28 -18.33 -15.84
CA ALA A 101 13.62 -18.71 -15.42
C ALA A 101 14.24 -17.55 -14.61
N PRO A 102 14.95 -17.84 -13.50
CA PRO A 102 15.46 -16.80 -12.62
C PRO A 102 16.36 -15.87 -13.43
N ARG A 103 16.06 -14.58 -13.38
CA ARG A 103 16.86 -13.57 -14.08
C ARG A 103 18.24 -13.52 -13.43
N VAL A 104 19.26 -13.24 -14.24
CA VAL A 104 20.64 -13.13 -13.79
C VAL A 104 21.17 -11.75 -14.16
N TRP A 105 21.73 -11.05 -13.17
CA TRP A 105 22.35 -9.74 -13.35
C TRP A 105 23.84 -9.81 -13.16
N ARG A 106 24.55 -9.00 -13.96
CA ARG A 106 26.00 -8.92 -13.87
C ARG A 106 26.42 -7.93 -12.78
N TYR A 107 25.65 -6.87 -12.61
CA TYR A 107 25.97 -5.79 -11.68
C TYR A 107 24.81 -5.52 -10.70
N PRO A 108 25.11 -5.21 -9.42
CA PRO A 108 24.08 -4.86 -8.42
C PRO A 108 23.18 -3.68 -8.83
N ALA A 109 23.73 -2.73 -9.59
CA ALA A 109 23.00 -1.58 -10.09
C ALA A 109 21.87 -1.95 -11.06
N GLU A 110 21.95 -3.11 -11.72
CA GLU A 110 20.95 -3.59 -12.68
C GLU A 110 19.78 -4.32 -12.01
N VAL A 111 19.92 -4.70 -10.74
CA VAL A 111 18.87 -5.38 -9.97
C VAL A 111 17.75 -4.38 -9.65
N PRO A 112 16.51 -4.62 -10.08
CA PRO A 112 15.37 -3.77 -9.75
C PRO A 112 15.10 -3.71 -8.25
N GLU A 113 14.47 -2.63 -7.78
CA GLU A 113 14.17 -2.42 -6.35
C GLU A 113 13.27 -3.49 -5.73
N SER A 114 12.33 -4.01 -6.50
CA SER A 114 11.39 -5.04 -6.05
C SER A 114 11.95 -6.47 -6.09
N VAL A 115 13.24 -6.65 -6.40
CA VAL A 115 13.84 -7.97 -6.63
C VAL A 115 14.86 -8.30 -5.56
N THR A 116 14.70 -9.48 -4.96
CA THR A 116 15.71 -10.11 -4.10
C THR A 116 16.59 -11.02 -4.94
N VAL A 117 17.90 -10.98 -4.72
CA VAL A 117 18.87 -11.79 -5.47
C VAL A 117 19.80 -12.55 -4.52
N THR A 118 20.32 -13.68 -4.98
CA THR A 118 21.40 -14.42 -4.32
C THR A 118 22.71 -14.23 -5.10
N ASP A 119 23.80 -14.02 -4.38
CA ASP A 119 25.15 -13.97 -4.95
C ASP A 119 25.78 -15.37 -5.11
N ILE A 120 26.99 -15.45 -5.67
CA ILE A 120 27.68 -16.74 -5.88
C ILE A 120 27.99 -17.49 -4.57
N ASP A 121 28.05 -16.78 -3.44
CA ASP A 121 28.31 -17.37 -2.13
C ASP A 121 27.02 -17.84 -1.43
N GLY A 122 25.86 -17.65 -2.06
CA GLY A 122 24.57 -18.03 -1.48
C GLY A 122 23.97 -16.99 -0.53
N VAL A 123 24.49 -15.76 -0.51
CA VAL A 123 23.95 -14.69 0.34
C VAL A 123 22.88 -13.93 -0.40
N GLU A 124 21.74 -13.72 0.27
CA GLU A 124 20.62 -12.96 -0.27
C GLU A 124 20.79 -11.45 -0.05
N PHE A 125 20.44 -10.68 -1.07
CA PHE A 125 20.50 -9.23 -1.08
C PHE A 125 19.18 -8.63 -1.57
N THR A 126 18.83 -7.47 -1.03
CA THR A 126 17.62 -6.72 -1.38
C THR A 126 17.90 -5.21 -1.35
N ARG A 127 17.11 -4.41 -2.09
CA ARG A 127 17.08 -2.94 -1.95
C ARG A 127 16.07 -2.55 -0.87
N ALA A 128 16.35 -2.91 0.39
CA ALA A 128 15.46 -2.64 1.52
C ALA A 128 15.87 -1.42 2.38
N HIS A 129 16.81 -0.59 1.91
CA HIS A 129 17.27 0.57 2.68
C HIS A 129 17.01 1.89 1.94
N ASP A 130 16.37 2.82 2.66
CA ASP A 130 15.92 4.17 2.26
C ASP A 130 17.07 5.16 1.95
N HIS A 131 18.30 4.66 1.78
CA HIS A 131 19.49 5.49 1.58
C HIS A 131 20.30 5.03 0.38
N ASP A 132 20.48 5.98 -0.53
CA ASP A 132 21.29 5.98 -1.73
C ASP A 132 20.91 4.95 -2.80
N MET A 133 20.47 5.53 -3.93
CA MET A 133 20.34 4.83 -5.21
C MET A 133 21.60 3.99 -5.44
N TRP A 134 21.44 2.76 -5.94
CA TRP A 134 22.48 1.87 -6.49
C TRP A 134 23.12 0.79 -5.59
N ILE A 135 22.76 0.64 -4.30
CA ILE A 135 23.36 -0.41 -3.45
C ILE A 135 22.30 -1.41 -2.95
N ILE A 136 22.58 -2.71 -3.12
CA ILE A 136 21.83 -3.81 -2.50
C ILE A 136 22.49 -4.22 -1.17
N TYR A 137 21.69 -4.55 -0.17
CA TYR A 137 22.15 -4.93 1.17
C TYR A 137 21.85 -6.39 1.47
N PRO A 138 22.72 -7.10 2.22
CA PRO A 138 22.41 -8.45 2.66
C PRO A 138 21.13 -8.47 3.50
N THR A 139 20.29 -9.47 3.32
CA THR A 139 19.07 -9.63 4.13
C THR A 139 19.38 -9.98 5.59
N ALA A 140 20.59 -10.47 5.88
CA ALA A 140 21.07 -10.77 7.21
C ALA A 140 22.58 -10.54 7.35
N GLY A 141 23.02 -10.14 8.55
CA GLY A 141 24.43 -9.98 8.89
C GLY A 141 25.04 -8.63 8.52
N PRO A 142 26.37 -8.46 8.70
CA PRO A 142 27.05 -7.22 8.37
C PRO A 142 27.12 -6.99 6.86
N TYR A 143 27.14 -5.73 6.44
CA TYR A 143 27.29 -5.38 5.03
C TYR A 143 28.57 -5.96 4.44
N ARG A 144 28.43 -6.55 3.25
CA ARG A 144 29.53 -6.93 2.37
C ARG A 144 29.13 -6.66 0.92
N PRO A 145 30.08 -6.35 0.04
CA PRO A 145 29.78 -6.18 -1.38
C PRO A 145 29.33 -7.53 -1.99
N PRO A 146 28.30 -7.53 -2.84
CA PRO A 146 27.80 -8.74 -3.50
C PRO A 146 28.77 -9.25 -4.57
N HIS A 147 28.85 -10.56 -4.73
CA HIS A 147 29.70 -11.22 -5.73
C HIS A 147 28.88 -11.76 -6.90
N GLY A 148 29.05 -11.15 -8.08
CA GLY A 148 28.32 -11.55 -9.29
C GLY A 148 28.75 -12.92 -9.85
N PRO A 149 27.90 -13.58 -10.66
CA PRO A 149 26.58 -13.12 -11.10
C PRO A 149 25.49 -13.26 -10.02
N LEU A 150 24.50 -12.35 -10.04
CA LEU A 150 23.39 -12.29 -9.08
C LEU A 150 22.17 -12.97 -9.67
N THR A 151 21.59 -13.93 -8.96
CA THR A 151 20.45 -14.74 -9.44
C THR A 151 19.19 -14.37 -8.67
N GLU A 152 18.08 -14.14 -9.37
CA GLU A 152 16.79 -13.85 -8.77
C GLU A 152 16.33 -14.95 -7.80
N VAL A 153 15.93 -14.56 -6.60
CA VAL A 153 15.25 -15.44 -5.65
C VAL A 153 13.78 -15.48 -6.03
N ILE A 154 13.34 -16.57 -6.67
CA ILE A 154 11.95 -16.70 -7.08
C ILE A 154 11.15 -17.36 -5.94
N GLY A 155 10.40 -16.56 -5.18
CA GLY A 155 9.44 -16.99 -4.16
C GLY A 155 8.22 -17.68 -4.73
#